data_AF-A0A800ILF3-F1
#
_entry.id   AF-A0A800ILF3-F1
#
_cell.length_a   1.000
_cell.length_b   1.000
_cell.length_c   1.000
_cell.angle_alpha   90.00
_cell.angle_beta   90.00
_cell.angle_gamma   90.00
#
_symmetry.space_group_name_H-M   'P 1'
#
loop_
_entity.id
_entity.type
_entity.pdbx_description
1 polymer ?
#
loop_
_entity_poly.entity_id
_entity_poly.type
_entity_poly.pdbx_seq_one_letter_code
_entity_poly.pdbx_strand_id
1 'polypeptide(L)'
;MPPSFNKAIELRMRVIGMLLFPISFFVLVSLVTYSDNDYPNSSLRPDEVLNMGGRFGALVAFLLYIIFGYGAYAVPFLIGFSGWNRLNNHGLHTLLFMIGTGLGIVIAGVTTASLITSLSETTRFELSGALGLRLGQWMSETMGIHVALLTGVVTLCVLILFSGFWTLRRVLPRRRASSQNHVDGNKTSSDPGPSAS
;
A
#
# COMPACT_ATOMS: atom_id res chain seq x y z
N MET A 1 -27.96 27.90 4.60
CA MET A 1 -27.21 27.65 5.85
C MET A 1 -25.87 27.03 5.49
N PRO A 2 -24.73 27.60 5.91
CA PRO A 2 -23.43 26.99 5.68
C PRO A 2 -23.34 25.64 6.40
N PRO A 3 -22.66 24.63 5.83
CA PRO A 3 -22.46 23.35 6.49
C PRO A 3 -21.70 23.56 7.81
N SER A 4 -22.05 22.80 8.85
CA SER A 4 -21.28 22.82 10.10
C SER A 4 -19.82 22.43 9.83
N PHE A 5 -18.89 22.94 10.63
CA PHE A 5 -17.44 22.74 10.45
C PHE A 5 -17.07 21.26 10.21
N ASN A 6 -17.70 20.33 10.95
CA ASN A 6 -17.48 18.90 10.79
C ASN A 6 -17.96 18.37 9.42
N LYS A 7 -19.12 18.82 8.93
CA LYS A 7 -19.63 18.45 7.60
C LYS A 7 -18.72 18.97 6.48
N ALA A 8 -18.15 20.16 6.64
CA ALA A 8 -17.21 20.71 5.68
C ALA A 8 -15.92 19.87 5.59
N ILE A 9 -15.41 19.38 6.73
CA ILE A 9 -14.24 18.48 6.76
C ILE A 9 -14.54 17.14 6.09
N GLU A 10 -15.67 16.52 6.41
CA GLU A 10 -16.08 15.25 5.79
C GLU A 10 -16.23 15.38 4.27
N LEU A 11 -16.81 16.48 3.80
CA LEU A 11 -16.96 16.74 2.37
C LEU A 11 -15.60 16.89 1.68
N ARG A 12 -14.67 17.65 2.28
CA ARG A 12 -13.29 17.81 1.76
C ARG A 12 -12.57 16.46 1.67
N MET A 13 -12.68 15.63 2.70
CA MET A 13 -12.06 14.29 2.72
C MET A 13 -12.64 13.39 1.63
N ARG A 14 -13.95 13.43 1.42
CA ARG A 14 -14.60 12.70 0.32
C ARG A 14 -14.15 13.17 -1.05
N VAL A 15 -14.07 14.48 -1.27
CA VAL A 15 -13.59 15.06 -2.54
C VAL A 15 -12.14 14.64 -2.81
N ILE A 16 -11.25 14.75 -1.82
CA ILE A 16 -9.87 14.29 -1.94
C ILE A 16 -9.84 12.78 -2.25
N GLY A 17 -10.66 11.99 -1.55
CA GLY A 17 -10.76 10.56 -1.79
C GLY A 17 -11.16 10.22 -3.23
N MET A 18 -12.18 10.89 -3.76
CA MET A 18 -12.64 10.71 -5.14
C MET A 18 -11.59 11.14 -6.17
N LEU A 19 -10.83 12.22 -5.91
CA LEU A 19 -9.77 12.69 -6.81
C LEU A 19 -8.55 11.76 -6.86
N LEU A 20 -8.28 11.00 -5.79
CA LEU A 20 -7.14 10.08 -5.77
C LEU A 20 -7.31 8.85 -6.67
N PHE A 21 -8.54 8.41 -6.96
CA PHE A 21 -8.79 7.29 -7.88
C PHE A 21 -8.39 7.57 -9.33
N PRO A 22 -8.80 8.68 -9.99
CA PRO A 22 -8.36 8.98 -11.33
C PRO A 22 -6.85 9.25 -11.39
N ILE A 23 -6.25 9.82 -10.33
CA ILE A 23 -4.78 9.97 -10.26
C ILE A 23 -4.10 8.60 -10.20
N SER A 24 -4.59 7.70 -9.34
CA SER A 24 -4.10 6.31 -9.25
C SER A 24 -4.21 5.59 -10.59
N PHE A 25 -5.38 5.71 -11.25
CA PHE A 25 -5.61 5.10 -12.56
C PHE A 25 -4.71 5.69 -13.64
N PHE A 26 -4.54 7.02 -13.67
CA PHE A 26 -3.62 7.70 -14.59
C PHE A 26 -2.18 7.18 -14.44
N VAL A 27 -1.69 7.07 -13.20
CA VAL A 27 -0.35 6.53 -12.92
C VAL A 27 -0.24 5.07 -13.34
N LEU A 28 -1.27 4.25 -13.09
CA LEU A 28 -1.28 2.84 -13.50
C LEU A 28 -1.24 2.69 -15.02
N VAL A 29 -2.09 3.42 -15.74
CA VAL A 29 -2.11 3.42 -17.22
C VAL A 29 -0.76 3.90 -17.76
N SER A 30 -0.18 4.95 -17.15
CA SER A 30 1.14 5.44 -17.53
C SER A 30 2.22 4.38 -17.35
N LEU A 31 2.20 3.60 -16.26
CA LEU A 31 3.16 2.52 -16.01
C LEU A 31 2.96 1.33 -16.96
N VAL A 32 1.72 0.88 -17.16
CA VAL A 32 1.40 -0.27 -18.04
C VAL A 32 1.72 0.03 -19.49
N THR A 33 1.61 1.29 -19.91
CA THR A 33 1.90 1.74 -21.29
C THR A 33 3.28 2.38 -21.41
N TYR A 34 4.16 2.16 -20.44
CA TYR A 34 5.55 2.60 -20.50
C TYR A 34 6.27 1.94 -21.68
N SER A 35 7.10 2.72 -22.36
CA SER A 35 7.96 2.26 -23.45
C SER A 35 9.30 2.95 -23.33
N ASP A 36 10.40 2.21 -23.49
CA ASP A 36 11.76 2.80 -23.54
C ASP A 36 11.95 3.70 -24.77
N ASN A 37 11.06 3.60 -25.76
CA ASN A 37 11.06 4.49 -26.92
C ASN A 37 10.37 5.82 -26.64
N ASP A 38 9.78 6.04 -25.46
CA ASP A 38 9.16 7.32 -25.11
C ASP A 38 10.14 8.30 -24.45
N TYR A 39 9.78 9.59 -24.45
CA TYR A 39 10.46 10.60 -23.64
C TYR A 39 10.52 10.18 -22.16
N PRO A 40 11.65 10.36 -21.45
CA PRO A 40 12.84 11.13 -21.83
C PRO A 40 13.94 10.33 -22.54
N ASN A 41 13.75 9.02 -22.77
CA ASN A 41 14.77 8.17 -23.36
C ASN A 41 14.86 8.30 -24.89
N SER A 42 13.93 9.01 -25.51
CA SER A 42 13.91 9.28 -26.94
C SER A 42 13.66 10.75 -27.26
N SER A 43 14.00 11.12 -28.50
CA SER A 43 13.68 12.42 -29.09
C SER A 43 12.35 12.41 -29.87
N LEU A 44 11.47 11.43 -29.61
CA LEU A 44 10.18 11.34 -30.28
C LEU A 44 9.37 12.64 -30.10
N ARG A 45 8.67 13.03 -31.16
CA ARG A 45 7.78 14.18 -31.12
C ARG A 45 6.60 13.92 -30.16
N PRO A 46 5.93 14.94 -29.61
CA PRO A 46 4.84 14.72 -28.65
C PRO A 46 3.71 13.86 -29.21
N ASP A 47 3.47 13.95 -30.52
CA ASP A 47 2.49 13.21 -31.28
C ASP A 47 2.86 11.73 -31.52
N GLU A 48 4.10 11.34 -31.21
CA GLU A 48 4.62 9.99 -31.43
C GLU A 48 4.80 9.20 -30.12
N VAL A 49 4.43 9.79 -28.97
CA VAL A 49 4.52 9.13 -27.66
C VAL A 49 3.53 7.97 -27.58
N LEU A 50 4.04 6.79 -27.25
CA LEU A 50 3.29 5.54 -27.14
C LEU A 50 2.51 5.45 -25.82
N ASN A 51 3.02 6.10 -24.76
CA ASN A 51 2.34 6.18 -23.48
C ASN A 51 0.94 6.81 -23.61
N MET A 52 -0.09 6.12 -23.11
CA MET A 52 -1.47 6.61 -23.17
C MET A 52 -1.70 7.86 -22.32
N GLY A 53 -0.83 8.15 -21.35
CA GLY A 53 -0.80 9.40 -20.59
C GLY A 53 -0.06 10.54 -21.32
N GLY A 54 0.33 10.34 -22.57
CA GLY A 54 1.17 11.25 -23.35
C GLY A 54 2.55 11.46 -22.73
N ARG A 55 3.20 12.57 -23.08
CA ARG A 55 4.54 12.92 -22.55
C ARG A 55 4.61 12.98 -21.03
N PHE A 56 3.54 13.45 -20.39
CA PHE A 56 3.49 13.54 -18.94
C PHE A 56 3.42 12.15 -18.29
N GLY A 57 2.57 11.25 -18.83
CA GLY A 57 2.51 9.86 -18.38
C GLY A 57 3.84 9.12 -18.58
N ALA A 58 4.48 9.30 -19.74
CA ALA A 58 5.79 8.72 -20.02
C ALA A 58 6.85 9.18 -19.01
N LEU A 59 6.92 10.47 -18.69
CA LEU A 59 7.85 11.00 -17.69
C LEU A 59 7.56 10.44 -16.28
N VAL A 60 6.29 10.38 -15.87
CA VAL A 60 5.89 9.81 -14.58
C VAL A 60 6.30 8.35 -14.49
N ALA A 61 5.99 7.55 -15.51
CA ALA A 61 6.32 6.14 -15.57
C ALA A 61 7.84 5.91 -15.55
N PHE A 62 8.58 6.67 -16.35
CA PHE A 62 10.05 6.64 -16.38
C PHE A 62 10.66 6.93 -15.00
N LEU A 63 10.24 8.01 -14.33
CA LEU A 63 10.76 8.38 -13.02
C LEU A 63 10.45 7.32 -11.96
N LEU A 64 9.24 6.74 -11.99
CA LEU A 64 8.91 5.68 -11.05
C LEU A 64 9.71 4.41 -11.33
N TYR A 65 9.86 4.01 -12.59
CA TYR A 65 10.58 2.81 -13.00
C TYR A 65 12.08 2.93 -12.72
N ILE A 66 12.72 4.06 -13.02
CA ILE A 66 14.14 4.24 -12.75
C ILE A 66 14.46 4.21 -11.25
N ILE A 67 13.54 4.69 -10.40
CA ILE A 67 13.73 4.70 -8.94
C ILE A 67 13.45 3.31 -8.35
N PHE A 68 12.30 2.72 -8.68
CA PHE A 68 11.76 1.54 -7.99
C PHE A 68 11.78 0.25 -8.81
N GLY A 69 12.15 0.30 -10.09
CA GLY A 69 11.97 -0.82 -11.01
C GLY A 69 10.52 -1.27 -11.06
N TYR A 70 10.28 -2.57 -11.11
CA TYR A 70 8.93 -3.14 -11.00
C TYR A 70 8.21 -2.85 -9.67
N GLY A 71 8.94 -2.42 -8.62
CA GLY A 71 8.33 -1.87 -7.40
C GLY A 71 7.45 -0.64 -7.65
N ALA A 72 7.64 0.06 -8.76
CA ALA A 72 6.83 1.20 -9.19
C ALA A 72 5.34 0.86 -9.30
N TYR A 73 4.99 -0.38 -9.65
CA TYR A 73 3.60 -0.81 -9.79
C TYR A 73 2.82 -0.78 -8.47
N ALA A 74 3.48 -0.75 -7.31
CA ALA A 74 2.83 -0.57 -6.02
C ALA A 74 2.29 0.87 -5.81
N VAL A 75 2.92 1.87 -6.43
CA VAL A 75 2.58 3.29 -6.26
C VAL A 75 1.11 3.60 -6.58
N PRO A 76 0.53 3.22 -7.73
CA PRO A 76 -0.88 3.48 -8.00
C PRO A 76 -1.80 2.86 -6.93
N PHE A 77 -1.48 1.68 -6.40
CA PHE A 77 -2.26 1.08 -5.32
C PHE A 77 -2.16 1.86 -4.01
N LEU A 78 -0.99 2.37 -3.64
CA LEU A 78 -0.85 3.23 -2.46
C LEU A 78 -1.67 4.52 -2.58
N ILE A 79 -1.72 5.11 -3.77
CA ILE A 79 -2.57 6.27 -4.07
C ILE A 79 -4.05 5.89 -3.96
N GLY A 80 -4.47 4.78 -4.57
CA GLY A 80 -5.85 4.30 -4.56
C GLY A 80 -6.34 3.95 -3.15
N PHE A 81 -5.53 3.24 -2.38
CA PHE A 81 -5.82 2.94 -0.97
C PHE A 81 -5.90 4.21 -0.12
N SER A 82 -5.07 5.22 -0.41
CA SER A 82 -5.18 6.52 0.23
C SER A 82 -6.53 7.16 -0.08
N GLY A 83 -6.98 7.09 -1.33
CA GLY A 83 -8.32 7.51 -1.74
C GLY A 83 -9.44 6.82 -0.96
N TRP A 84 -9.38 5.49 -0.89
CA TRP A 84 -10.31 4.67 -0.11
C TRP A 84 -10.34 5.04 1.38
N ASN A 85 -9.16 5.30 1.95
CA ASN A 85 -9.04 5.70 3.34
C ASN A 85 -9.71 7.05 3.63
N ARG A 86 -9.58 8.03 2.70
CA ARG A 86 -10.24 9.33 2.81
C ARG A 86 -11.75 9.26 2.62
N LEU A 87 -12.24 8.40 1.72
CA LEU A 87 -13.70 8.18 1.55
C LEU A 87 -14.37 7.62 2.81
N ASN A 88 -13.69 6.72 3.51
CA ASN A 88 -14.20 6.08 4.71
C ASN A 88 -13.97 6.90 6.00
N ASN A 89 -13.47 8.14 5.89
CA ASN A 89 -13.12 9.00 7.03
C ASN A 89 -12.26 8.29 8.09
N HIS A 90 -11.41 7.35 7.66
CA HIS A 90 -10.49 6.70 8.59
C HIS A 90 -9.47 7.71 9.10
N GLY A 91 -9.07 7.58 10.37
CA GLY A 91 -8.09 8.49 10.99
C GLY A 91 -6.76 8.54 10.25
N LEU A 92 -6.08 9.68 10.30
CA LEU A 92 -4.76 9.90 9.66
C LEU A 92 -3.73 8.83 10.06
N HIS A 93 -3.75 8.36 11.30
CA HIS A 93 -2.89 7.28 11.76
C HIS A 93 -3.05 5.98 10.93
N THR A 94 -4.27 5.67 10.50
CA THR A 94 -4.52 4.52 9.61
C THR A 94 -3.88 4.72 8.24
N LEU A 95 -3.98 5.94 7.69
CA LEU A 95 -3.38 6.28 6.41
C LEU A 95 -1.85 6.18 6.48
N LEU A 96 -1.24 6.80 7.49
CA LEU A 96 0.22 6.80 7.68
C LEU A 96 0.77 5.39 7.87
N PHE A 97 0.08 4.55 8.67
CA PHE A 97 0.49 3.17 8.86
C PHE A 97 0.43 2.39 7.53
N MET A 98 -0.64 2.52 6.76
CA MET A 98 -0.82 1.81 5.50
C MET A 98 0.20 2.27 4.43
N ILE A 99 0.42 3.58 4.30
CA ILE A 99 1.45 4.13 3.40
C ILE A 99 2.84 3.68 3.86
N GLY A 100 3.14 3.77 5.16
CA GLY A 100 4.43 3.38 5.72
C GLY A 100 4.73 1.90 5.52
N THR A 101 3.78 1.01 5.82
CA THR A 101 3.92 -0.43 5.57
C THR A 101 4.03 -0.73 4.07
N GLY A 102 3.24 -0.08 3.24
CA GLY A 102 3.30 -0.23 1.78
C GLY A 102 4.66 0.18 1.20
N LEU A 103 5.16 1.37 1.56
CA LEU A 103 6.49 1.83 1.18
C LEU A 103 7.59 0.92 1.74
N GLY A 104 7.45 0.46 2.97
CA GLY A 104 8.38 -0.50 3.57
C GLY A 104 8.46 -1.81 2.77
N ILE A 105 7.32 -2.34 2.33
CA ILE A 105 7.28 -3.54 1.48
C ILE A 105 7.95 -3.28 0.13
N VAL A 106 7.68 -2.13 -0.50
CA VAL A 106 8.35 -1.75 -1.76
C VAL A 106 9.86 -1.66 -1.56
N ILE A 107 10.33 -0.91 -0.57
CA ILE A 107 11.76 -0.73 -0.29
C ILE A 107 12.43 -2.07 0.01
N ALA A 108 11.84 -2.89 0.89
CA ALA A 108 12.37 -4.21 1.21
C ALA A 108 12.39 -5.14 -0.01
N GLY A 109 11.34 -5.10 -0.84
CA GLY A 109 11.22 -5.90 -2.06
C GLY A 109 12.29 -5.53 -3.09
N VAL A 110 12.41 -4.25 -3.43
CA VAL A 110 13.39 -3.78 -4.43
C VAL A 110 14.83 -3.97 -3.94
N THR A 111 15.09 -3.78 -2.65
CA THR A 111 16.39 -4.06 -2.04
C THR A 111 16.71 -5.55 -2.11
N THR A 112 15.75 -6.41 -1.78
CA THR A 112 15.95 -7.88 -1.84
C THR A 112 16.20 -8.34 -3.27
N ALA A 113 15.45 -7.81 -4.24
CA ALA A 113 15.63 -8.12 -5.66
C ALA A 113 17.04 -7.74 -6.16
N SER A 114 17.60 -6.63 -5.69
CA SER A 114 18.97 -6.22 -6.04
C SER A 114 20.07 -7.17 -5.55
N LEU A 115 19.78 -7.97 -4.52
CA LEU A 115 20.75 -8.88 -3.90
C LEU A 115 20.77 -10.26 -4.59
N ILE A 116 19.89 -10.49 -5.57
CA ILE A 116 19.83 -11.74 -6.33
C ILE A 116 20.90 -11.71 -7.43
N THR A 117 22.09 -12.21 -7.11
CA THR A 117 23.26 -12.17 -8.00
C THR A 117 23.17 -13.13 -9.20
N SER A 118 22.25 -14.10 -9.17
CA SER A 118 22.00 -15.02 -10.28
C SER A 118 21.32 -14.36 -11.48
N LEU A 119 20.76 -13.17 -11.32
CA LEU A 119 20.13 -12.40 -12.40
C LEU A 119 21.15 -11.56 -13.17
N SER A 120 20.90 -11.35 -14.47
CA SER A 120 21.67 -10.38 -15.26
C SER A 120 21.56 -8.98 -14.67
N GLU A 121 22.56 -8.13 -14.89
CA GLU A 121 22.57 -6.75 -14.38
C GLU A 121 21.36 -5.95 -14.85
N THR A 122 20.94 -6.16 -16.11
CA THR A 122 19.75 -5.56 -16.71
C THR A 122 18.48 -5.96 -15.97
N THR A 123 18.21 -7.26 -15.86
CA THR A 123 17.04 -7.80 -15.16
C THR A 123 17.00 -7.37 -13.69
N ARG A 124 18.18 -7.32 -13.05
CA ARG A 124 18.31 -6.89 -11.67
C ARG A 124 17.92 -5.42 -11.52
N PHE A 125 18.40 -4.54 -12.41
CA PHE A 125 18.01 -3.14 -12.44
C PHE A 125 16.50 -2.98 -12.68
N GLU A 126 15.92 -3.72 -13.62
CA GLU A 126 14.47 -3.69 -13.90
C GLU A 126 13.63 -4.08 -12.67
N LEU A 127 14.08 -5.06 -11.87
CA LEU A 127 13.37 -5.51 -10.67
C LEU A 127 13.56 -4.57 -9.48
N SER A 128 14.76 -3.99 -9.31
CA SER A 128 15.11 -3.23 -8.11
C SER A 128 15.09 -1.71 -8.27
N GLY A 129 15.22 -1.21 -9.49
CA GLY A 129 15.52 0.18 -9.77
C GLY A 129 16.81 0.67 -9.11
N ALA A 130 17.08 1.96 -9.24
CA ALA A 130 18.24 2.61 -8.65
C ALA A 130 18.22 2.59 -7.12
N LEU A 131 17.05 2.73 -6.50
CA LEU A 131 16.91 2.72 -5.05
C LEU A 131 17.28 1.36 -4.47
N GLY A 132 16.73 0.29 -5.04
CA GLY A 132 17.03 -1.07 -4.60
C GLY A 132 18.49 -1.43 -4.79
N LEU A 133 19.09 -1.12 -5.96
CA LEU A 133 20.52 -1.33 -6.18
C LEU A 133 21.38 -0.60 -5.16
N ARG A 134 21.08 0.68 -4.88
CA ARG A 134 21.89 1.49 -3.96
C ARG A 134 21.82 0.94 -2.53
N LEU A 135 20.63 0.58 -2.07
CA LEU A 135 20.44 -0.01 -0.74
C LEU A 135 21.02 -1.42 -0.65
N GLY A 136 20.88 -2.23 -1.69
CA GLY A 136 21.42 -3.57 -1.76
C GLY A 136 22.95 -3.57 -1.74
N GLN A 137 23.58 -2.68 -2.49
CA GLN A 137 25.03 -2.48 -2.43
C GLN A 137 25.48 -2.15 -1.01
N TRP A 138 24.86 -1.13 -0.39
CA TRP A 138 25.17 -0.76 0.99
C TRP A 138 24.99 -1.91 1.98
N MET A 139 23.91 -2.68 1.87
CA MET A 139 23.70 -3.87 2.71
C MET A 139 24.77 -4.93 2.44
N SER A 140 25.07 -5.24 1.19
CA SER A 140 26.05 -6.26 0.80
C SER A 140 27.47 -5.92 1.24
N GLU A 141 27.84 -4.64 1.20
CA GLU A 141 29.12 -4.12 1.70
C GLU A 141 29.22 -4.24 3.23
N THR A 142 28.11 -4.03 3.94
CA THR A 142 28.09 -4.00 5.41
C THR A 142 28.11 -5.41 6.02
N MET A 143 27.33 -6.35 5.47
CA MET A 143 27.11 -7.67 6.10
C MET A 143 27.45 -8.87 5.20
N GLY A 144 27.86 -8.64 3.95
CA GLY A 144 28.08 -9.67 2.95
C GLY A 144 26.80 -10.08 2.22
N ILE A 145 26.93 -10.46 0.94
CA ILE A 145 25.79 -10.68 0.03
C ILE A 145 24.77 -11.73 0.52
N HIS A 146 25.24 -12.84 1.09
CA HIS A 146 24.36 -13.94 1.56
C HIS A 146 23.53 -13.53 2.78
N VAL A 147 24.14 -12.82 3.74
CA VAL A 147 23.46 -12.34 4.94
C VAL A 147 22.52 -11.18 4.60
N ALA A 148 22.94 -10.31 3.67
CA ALA A 148 22.09 -9.24 3.16
C ALA A 148 20.83 -9.79 2.50
N LEU A 149 20.96 -10.81 1.64
CA LEU A 149 19.83 -11.45 0.97
C LEU A 149 18.86 -12.09 1.98
N LEU A 150 19.40 -12.86 2.95
CA LEU A 150 18.58 -13.46 4.00
C LEU A 150 17.82 -12.40 4.80
N THR A 151 18.50 -11.32 5.19
CA THR A 151 17.90 -10.22 5.93
C THR A 151 16.79 -9.55 5.13
N GLY A 152 17.04 -9.25 3.85
CA GLY A 152 16.03 -8.67 2.95
C GLY A 152 14.77 -9.52 2.83
N VAL A 153 14.94 -10.82 2.58
CA VAL A 153 13.83 -11.79 2.49
C VAL A 153 13.04 -11.85 3.79
N VAL A 154 13.72 -11.95 4.94
CA VAL A 154 13.06 -12.01 6.25
C VAL A 154 12.29 -10.72 6.53
N THR A 155 12.90 -9.55 6.30
CA THR A 155 12.24 -8.25 6.48
C THR A 155 11.01 -8.13 5.58
N LEU A 156 11.11 -8.52 4.31
CA LEU A 156 9.99 -8.51 3.37
C LEU A 156 8.85 -9.41 3.85
N CYS A 157 9.15 -10.65 4.24
CA CYS A 157 8.17 -11.60 4.78
C CYS A 157 7.48 -11.04 6.03
N VAL A 158 8.23 -10.48 6.98
CA VAL A 158 7.66 -9.89 8.20
C VAL A 158 6.71 -8.74 7.86
N LEU A 159 7.08 -7.85 6.94
CA LEU A 159 6.23 -6.72 6.55
C LEU A 159 4.94 -7.17 5.85
N ILE A 160 5.02 -8.15 4.95
CA ILE A 160 3.85 -8.71 4.27
C ILE A 160 2.91 -9.39 5.26
N LEU A 161 3.45 -10.25 6.14
CA LEU A 161 2.67 -10.98 7.14
C LEU A 161 2.02 -10.01 8.14
N PHE A 162 2.77 -9.02 8.60
CA PHE A 162 2.28 -8.01 9.53
C PHE A 162 1.16 -7.16 8.90
N SER A 163 1.33 -6.75 7.64
CA SER A 163 0.31 -6.04 6.86
C SER A 163 -0.98 -6.86 6.71
N GLY A 164 -0.85 -8.13 6.33
CA GLY A 164 -1.98 -9.05 6.17
C GLY A 164 -2.73 -9.27 7.49
N PHE A 165 -1.99 -9.50 8.57
CA PHE A 165 -2.57 -9.70 9.90
C PHE A 165 -3.30 -8.46 10.43
N TRP A 166 -2.72 -7.28 10.25
CA TRP A 166 -3.35 -6.02 10.64
C TRP A 166 -4.65 -5.77 9.87
N THR A 167 -4.66 -6.07 8.57
CA THR A 167 -5.84 -5.96 7.71
C THR A 167 -6.93 -6.94 8.14
N LEU A 168 -6.58 -8.20 8.40
CA LEU A 168 -7.52 -9.23 8.83
C LEU A 168 -8.19 -8.87 10.16
N ARG A 169 -7.44 -8.32 11.12
CA ARG A 169 -7.99 -7.84 12.40
C ARG A 169 -9.01 -6.72 12.27
N ARG A 170 -8.96 -5.93 11.19
CA ARG A 170 -9.95 -4.87 10.91
C ARG A 170 -11.19 -5.38 10.21
N VAL A 171 -11.06 -6.41 9.36
CA VAL A 171 -12.17 -6.93 8.54
C VAL A 171 -13.00 -7.96 9.30
N LEU A 172 -12.41 -8.74 10.22
CA LEU A 172 -13.16 -9.73 10.98
C LEU A 172 -14.16 -9.05 11.93
N PRO A 173 -15.48 -9.29 11.78
CA PRO A 173 -16.45 -8.80 12.73
C PRO A 173 -16.14 -9.40 14.09
N ARG A 174 -15.99 -8.55 15.13
CA ARG A 174 -15.99 -8.99 16.52
C ARG A 174 -17.30 -9.74 16.75
N ARG A 175 -17.28 -11.08 16.68
CA ARG A 175 -18.38 -11.91 17.17
C ARG A 175 -18.50 -11.58 18.66
N ARG A 176 -19.44 -10.70 19.01
CA ARG A 176 -19.81 -10.47 20.42
C ARG A 176 -20.30 -11.81 20.95
N ALA A 177 -19.66 -12.28 22.01
CA ALA A 177 -20.14 -13.39 22.81
C ALA A 177 -21.54 -13.04 23.33
N SER A 178 -22.58 -13.47 22.62
CA SER A 178 -23.99 -13.33 23.00
C SER A 178 -24.49 -14.54 23.78
N SER A 179 -23.61 -15.32 24.40
CA SER A 179 -23.97 -16.58 25.09
C SER A 179 -23.93 -16.52 26.62
N GLN A 180 -23.68 -15.35 27.22
CA GLN A 180 -23.61 -15.23 28.69
C GLN A 180 -24.86 -14.60 29.32
N ASN A 181 -25.59 -13.75 28.59
CA ASN A 181 -26.78 -13.08 29.15
C ASN A 181 -28.04 -13.97 29.20
N HIS A 182 -28.05 -15.14 28.56
CA HIS A 182 -29.23 -16.02 28.58
C HIS A 182 -29.23 -17.02 29.75
N VAL A 183 -28.12 -17.14 30.49
CA VAL A 183 -28.01 -18.06 31.63
C VAL A 183 -28.37 -17.38 32.95
N ASP A 184 -28.08 -16.08 33.11
CA ASP A 184 -28.34 -15.36 34.37
C ASP A 184 -29.80 -14.90 34.52
N GLY A 185 -30.55 -14.75 33.42
CA GLY A 185 -31.98 -14.40 33.47
C GLY A 185 -32.91 -15.53 33.92
N ASN A 186 -32.42 -16.77 33.99
CA ASN A 186 -33.23 -17.94 34.35
C ASN A 186 -33.02 -18.41 35.80
N LYS A 187 -32.18 -17.71 36.59
CA LYS A 187 -31.91 -18.05 37.99
C LYS A 187 -32.65 -17.19 39.03
N THR A 188 -33.43 -16.19 38.60
CA THR A 188 -34.08 -15.24 39.52
C THR A 188 -35.60 -15.38 39.62
N SER A 189 -36.22 -16.37 38.96
CA SER A 189 -37.69 -16.51 38.92
C SER A 189 -38.23 -17.74 39.67
N SER A 190 -37.45 -18.37 40.56
CA SER A 190 -37.85 -19.60 41.25
C SER A 190 -37.81 -19.50 42.77
N ASP A 191 -38.35 -18.42 43.34
CA ASP A 191 -38.63 -18.35 44.79
C ASP A 191 -40.15 -18.23 45.02
N PRO A 192 -40.81 -19.29 45.53
CA PRO A 192 -42.21 -19.21 45.93
C PRO A 192 -42.30 -18.55 47.30
N GLY A 193 -42.99 -17.42 47.39
CA GLY A 193 -43.24 -16.72 48.65
C GLY A 193 -44.02 -17.59 49.65
N PRO A 194 -43.75 -17.48 50.97
CA PRO A 194 -44.54 -18.18 51.96
C PRO A 194 -45.86 -17.43 52.21
N SER A 195 -46.92 -18.23 52.17
CA SER A 195 -48.31 -17.95 52.42
C SER A 195 -48.60 -17.35 53.79
N ALA A 196 -49.67 -16.55 53.83
CA ALA A 196 -50.29 -15.97 55.01
C ALA A 196 -50.70 -17.00 56.09
N SER A 197 -50.53 -16.58 57.34
CA SER A 197 -51.46 -16.80 58.46
C SER A 197 -51.01 -15.97 59.66
#